data_AF-A0A7S4SKW1-F1
#
_entry.id   AF-A0A7S4SKW1-F1
#
_cell.length_a   1.000
_cell.length_b   1.000
_cell.length_c   1.000
_cell.angle_alpha   90.00
_cell.angle_beta   90.00
_cell.angle_gamma   90.00
#
_symmetry.space_group_name_H-M   'P 1'
#
loop_
_entity.id
_entity.type
_entity.pdbx_description
1 polymer ?
#
loop_
_entity_poly.entity_id
_entity_poly.type
_entity_poly.pdbx_seq_one_letter_code
_entity_poly.pdbx_strand_id
1 'polypeptide(L)'
;MRDSDTIKHLNMYNNGKAIRNRDGTAVGRQFTMGDRAGDTKITGATGRIVPDGRWFGNKRVDEFHEEMSEKVADPYSVVLKRKKFPMG
;
A
#
# COMPACT_ATOMS: atom_id res chain seq x y z
N MET A 1 -2.84 26.78 15.20
CA MET A 1 -2.87 27.00 13.73
C MET A 1 -2.82 25.63 13.06
N ARG A 2 -3.54 25.38 11.95
CA ARG A 2 -3.60 24.03 11.33
C ARG A 2 -2.31 23.76 10.55
N ASP A 3 -1.65 22.64 10.83
CA ASP A 3 -0.47 22.18 10.09
C ASP A 3 -0.84 21.58 8.72
N SER A 4 0.13 21.53 7.80
CA SER A 4 -0.03 21.04 6.43
C SER A 4 -0.61 19.62 6.35
N ASP A 5 -0.20 18.72 7.25
CA ASP A 5 -0.71 17.36 7.28
C ASP A 5 -2.14 17.29 7.85
N THR A 6 -2.43 18.14 8.83
CA THR A 6 -3.80 18.31 9.34
C THR A 6 -4.73 18.81 8.24
N ILE A 7 -4.27 19.75 7.41
CA ILE A 7 -5.03 20.29 6.28
C ILE A 7 -5.30 19.21 5.23
N LYS A 8 -4.30 18.39 4.85
CA LYS A 8 -4.49 17.27 3.91
C LYS A 8 -5.48 16.24 4.44
N HIS A 9 -5.40 15.90 5.72
CA HIS A 9 -6.32 14.96 6.36
C HIS A 9 -7.76 15.49 6.37
N LEU A 10 -7.97 16.77 6.71
CA LEU A 10 -9.28 17.42 6.64
C LEU A 10 -9.84 17.49 5.21
N ASN A 11 -8.97 17.77 4.24
CA ASN A 11 -9.34 17.82 2.83
C ASN A 11 -9.79 16.45 2.29
N MET A 12 -9.31 15.34 2.87
CA MET A 12 -9.76 13.99 2.50
C MET A 12 -11.28 13.83 2.70
N TYR A 13 -11.82 14.29 3.83
CA TYR A 13 -13.25 14.17 4.14
C TYR A 13 -14.12 15.07 3.27
N ASN A 14 -13.64 16.25 2.90
CA ASN A 14 -14.42 17.23 2.14
C ASN A 14 -14.38 17.01 0.62
N ASN A 15 -13.30 16.40 0.10
CA ASN A 15 -13.05 16.30 -1.34
C ASN A 15 -13.48 14.96 -1.98
N GLY A 16 -14.42 14.24 -1.38
CA GLY A 16 -14.88 12.93 -1.90
C GLY A 16 -15.83 12.99 -3.11
N LYS A 17 -16.42 14.14 -3.45
CA LYS A 17 -17.46 14.25 -4.50
C LYS A 17 -16.88 14.67 -5.85
N ALA A 18 -17.10 13.92 -6.93
CA ALA A 18 -16.62 14.29 -8.27
C ALA A 18 -17.07 15.70 -8.70
N ILE A 19 -16.15 16.52 -9.23
CA ILE A 19 -16.47 17.81 -9.85
C ILE A 19 -16.98 17.53 -11.27
N ARG A 20 -18.09 18.17 -11.63
CA ARG A 20 -18.74 18.03 -12.94
C ARG A 20 -18.74 19.35 -13.70
N ASN A 21 -18.59 19.27 -15.02
CA ASN A 21 -18.82 20.39 -15.93
C ASN A 21 -20.31 20.69 -16.08
N ARG A 22 -20.63 21.81 -16.73
CA ARG A 22 -22.00 22.20 -17.08
C ARG A 22 -22.75 21.11 -17.86
N ASP A 23 -22.02 20.35 -18.67
CA ASP A 23 -22.55 19.22 -19.46
C ASP A 23 -22.72 17.92 -18.64
N GLY A 24 -22.48 17.96 -17.33
CA GLY A 24 -22.64 16.81 -16.42
C GLY A 24 -21.50 15.80 -16.44
N THR A 25 -20.51 15.97 -17.32
CA THR A 25 -19.32 15.11 -17.38
C THR A 25 -18.43 15.31 -16.16
N ALA A 26 -17.96 14.22 -15.54
CA ALA A 26 -17.03 14.27 -14.43
C ALA A 26 -15.64 14.71 -14.93
N VAL A 27 -15.19 15.90 -14.50
CA VAL A 27 -13.85 16.43 -14.79
C VAL A 27 -12.85 15.98 -13.75
N GLY A 28 -13.36 15.61 -12.57
CA GLY A 28 -12.69 14.75 -11.61
C GLY A 28 -12.56 15.31 -10.20
N ARG A 29 -11.97 14.47 -9.35
CA ARG A 29 -11.34 14.71 -8.05
C ARG A 29 -10.35 13.57 -7.81
N GLN A 30 -9.40 13.77 -6.90
CA GLN A 30 -8.30 12.84 -6.57
C GLN A 30 -8.74 11.36 -6.39
N PHE A 31 -9.97 11.10 -5.93
CA PHE A 31 -10.47 9.74 -5.66
C PHE A 31 -11.52 9.22 -6.64
N THR A 32 -11.85 9.98 -7.69
CA THR A 32 -13.02 9.68 -8.56
C THR A 32 -12.66 9.53 -10.04
N MET A 33 -11.37 9.57 -10.37
CA MET A 33 -10.86 9.36 -11.72
C MET A 33 -10.53 7.87 -11.92
N GLY A 34 -11.31 7.16 -12.73
CA GLY A 34 -11.05 5.74 -13.04
C GLY A 34 -9.87 5.51 -13.98
N ASP A 35 -9.34 6.58 -14.58
CA ASP A 35 -8.26 6.59 -15.58
C ASP A 35 -6.92 7.08 -15.00
N ARG A 36 -6.84 7.36 -13.69
CA ARG A 36 -5.63 7.85 -13.03
C ARG A 36 -5.33 7.09 -11.73
N ALA A 37 -4.06 6.78 -11.52
CA ALA A 37 -3.52 6.28 -10.25
C ALA A 37 -2.64 7.40 -9.66
N GLY A 38 -3.15 8.11 -8.66
CA GLY A 38 -2.54 9.37 -8.19
C GLY A 38 -2.56 10.43 -9.30
N ASP A 39 -1.44 11.12 -9.51
CA ASP A 39 -1.32 12.15 -10.55
C ASP A 39 -1.04 11.59 -11.96
N THR A 40 -0.87 10.26 -12.09
CA THR A 40 -0.44 9.63 -13.35
C THR A 40 -1.62 8.99 -14.07
N LYS A 41 -1.72 9.21 -15.40
CA LYS A 41 -2.72 8.54 -16.25
C LYS A 41 -2.40 7.06 -16.40
N ILE A 42 -3.35 6.20 -16.07
CA ILE A 42 -3.25 4.75 -16.26
C ILE A 42 -3.36 4.50 -17.77
N THR A 43 -2.23 4.18 -18.39
CA THR A 43 -2.19 3.72 -19.78
C THR A 43 -1.83 2.22 -19.79
N GLY A 44 -2.12 1.51 -20.88
CA GLY A 44 -1.80 0.07 -21.01
C GLY A 44 -0.31 -0.27 -20.87
N ALA A 45 0.57 0.74 -20.90
CA ALA A 45 1.99 0.63 -20.60
C ALA A 45 2.32 0.69 -19.09
N THR A 46 1.51 1.40 -18.29
CA THR A 46 1.71 1.59 -16.85
C THR A 46 1.39 0.34 -16.01
N GLY A 47 0.55 -0.56 -16.53
CA GLY A 47 0.16 -1.80 -15.82
C GLY A 47 1.11 -2.98 -15.98
N ARG A 48 2.25 -2.82 -16.68
CA ARG A 48 3.18 -3.91 -16.95
C ARG A 48 4.27 -3.95 -15.88
N ILE A 49 4.52 -5.15 -15.34
CA ILE A 49 5.58 -5.38 -14.37
C ILE A 49 6.79 -5.94 -15.12
N VAL A 50 7.99 -5.39 -14.87
CA VAL A 50 9.25 -5.81 -15.52
C VAL A 50 9.61 -7.25 -15.11
N PRO A 51 10.14 -8.09 -16.00
CA PRO A 51 10.66 -9.40 -15.59
C PRO A 51 11.84 -9.22 -14.63
N ASP A 52 11.79 -9.86 -13.46
CA ASP A 52 12.86 -9.85 -12.47
C ASP A 52 13.06 -11.28 -11.91
N GLY A 53 14.31 -11.74 -11.90
CA GLY A 53 14.69 -13.04 -11.32
C GLY A 53 14.43 -13.14 -9.81
N ARG A 54 14.23 -12.01 -9.13
CA ARG A 54 13.86 -11.96 -7.71
C ARG A 54 12.47 -12.51 -7.41
N TRP A 55 11.59 -12.64 -8.41
CA TRP A 55 10.25 -13.19 -8.22
C TRP A 55 10.24 -14.70 -7.99
N PHE A 56 11.25 -15.38 -8.51
CA PHE A 56 11.31 -16.84 -8.53
C PHE A 56 12.30 -17.42 -7.51
N GLY A 57 13.02 -16.56 -6.79
CA GLY A 57 13.97 -16.99 -5.75
C GLY A 57 13.27 -17.25 -4.42
N ASN A 58 13.57 -18.38 -3.78
CA ASN A 58 13.15 -18.65 -2.41
C ASN A 58 13.88 -17.69 -1.45
N LYS A 59 13.19 -16.67 -0.93
CA LYS A 59 13.78 -15.65 -0.06
C LYS A 59 13.63 -15.91 1.44
N ARG A 60 12.88 -16.93 1.87
CA ARG A 60 12.41 -17.06 3.27
C ARG A 60 12.50 -18.45 3.89
N VAL A 61 13.20 -19.39 3.25
CA VAL A 61 13.19 -20.79 3.74
C VAL A 61 14.36 -21.07 4.68
N ASP A 62 15.58 -20.62 4.36
CA ASP A 62 16.77 -21.10 5.09
C ASP A 62 17.10 -20.25 6.34
N GLU A 63 17.20 -18.93 6.19
CA GLU A 63 17.52 -17.99 7.30
C GLU A 63 16.43 -17.97 8.39
N PHE A 64 15.17 -18.27 8.01
CA PHE A 64 14.02 -18.20 8.90
C PHE A 64 13.97 -19.35 9.92
N HIS A 65 14.39 -20.56 9.54
CA HIS A 65 14.37 -21.70 10.46
C HIS A 65 15.38 -21.53 11.61
N GLU A 66 16.51 -20.92 11.32
CA GLU A 66 17.56 -20.64 12.31
C GLU A 66 17.10 -19.58 13.33
N GLU A 67 16.54 -18.46 12.86
CA GLU A 67 16.04 -17.38 13.73
C GLU A 67 14.82 -17.82 14.58
N MET A 68 13.90 -18.63 14.02
CA MET A 68 12.74 -19.15 14.77
C MET A 68 13.14 -20.14 15.86
N SER A 69 14.12 -21.01 15.60
CA SER A 69 14.60 -21.96 16.60
C SER A 69 15.16 -21.26 17.84
N GLU A 70 15.82 -20.11 17.65
CA GLU A 70 16.38 -19.32 18.75
C GLU A 70 15.28 -18.57 19.53
N LYS A 71 14.32 -17.96 18.83
CA LYS A 71 13.30 -17.10 19.46
C LYS A 71 12.17 -17.87 20.14
N VAL A 72 11.84 -19.09 19.71
CA VAL A 72 10.84 -19.94 20.38
C VAL A 72 11.34 -20.44 21.74
N ALA A 73 12.66 -20.58 21.90
CA ALA A 73 13.28 -21.10 23.11
C ALA A 73 13.37 -20.08 24.27
N ASP A 74 13.06 -18.79 24.05
CA ASP A 74 13.19 -17.74 25.06
C ASP A 74 11.85 -17.43 25.78
N PRO A 75 11.67 -17.84 27.05
CA PRO A 75 10.45 -17.62 27.81
C PRO A 75 10.29 -16.20 28.37
N TYR A 76 11.30 -15.32 28.25
CA TYR A 76 11.28 -13.97 28.82
C TYR A 76 10.91 -12.87 27.82
N SER A 77 10.73 -13.22 26.55
CA SER A 77 10.41 -12.26 25.48
C SER A 77 8.90 -12.21 25.19
N VAL A 78 8.38 -10.99 24.96
CA VAL A 78 6.96 -10.77 24.57
C VAL A 78 6.90 -10.13 23.18
N VAL A 79 6.15 -10.75 22.27
CA VAL A 79 6.01 -10.28 20.89
C VAL A 79 4.97 -9.15 20.79
N LEU A 80 5.42 -7.92 20.57
CA LEU A 80 4.54 -6.74 20.43
C LEU A 80 3.92 -6.60 19.02
N LYS A 81 4.59 -7.08 17.96
CA LYS A 81 4.10 -7.08 16.57
C LYS A 81 4.22 -8.46 15.95
N ARG A 82 3.11 -9.18 15.89
CA ARG A 82 3.04 -10.46 15.17
C ARG A 82 2.96 -10.20 13.66
N LYS A 83 3.99 -10.57 12.90
CA LYS A 83 3.89 -10.70 11.44
C LYS A 83 2.99 -11.91 11.13
N LYS A 84 2.27 -11.93 10.00
CA LYS A 84 1.55 -13.14 9.59
C LYS A 84 2.59 -14.20 9.22
N PHE A 85 2.83 -15.14 10.13
CA PHE A 85 3.78 -16.25 9.95
C PHE A 85 3.01 -17.52 9.56
N PRO A 86 3.49 -18.30 8.57
CA PRO A 86 2.99 -19.63 8.33
C PRO A 86 3.53 -20.57 9.42
N MET A 87 2.72 -20.82 10.45
CA MET A 87 2.98 -21.82 11.51
C MET A 87 2.24 -23.12 11.18
N GLY A 88 2.34 -23.57 9.92
CA GLY A 88 1.65 -24.75 9.39
C GLY A 88 2.53 -25.98 9.41
#